data_AF-A0A7X2TVJ2-F1
#
_entry.id   AF-A0A7X2TVJ2-F1
#
_cell.length_a   1.000
_cell.length_b   1.000
_cell.length_c   1.000
_cell.angle_alpha   90.00
_cell.angle_beta   90.00
_cell.angle_gamma   90.00
#
_symmetry.space_group_name_H-M   'P 1'
#
loop_
_entity.id
_entity.type
_entity.pdbx_description
1 polymer ?
#
loop_
_entity_poly.entity_id
_entity_poly.type
_entity_poly.pdbx_seq_one_letter_code
_entity_poly.pdbx_strand_id
1 'polypeptide(L)' 'MSSLRNQHQSGGPIALSVDAEPIVQHAIEAFGSEEKAWHWLERANPLFDGNTPIGILRTDRSQYEFVDDELTKIEHGVFS' A
#
# COMPACT_ATOMS: atom_id res chain seq x y z
N MET A 1 15.44 -14.35 30.61
CA MET A 1 15.22 -13.01 30.02
C MET A 1 14.82 -13.22 28.57
N SER A 2 13.52 -13.31 28.34
CA SER A 2 12.91 -13.78 27.09
C SER A 2 12.89 -12.66 26.05
N SER A 3 13.71 -12.79 25.01
CA SER A 3 13.61 -11.94 23.82
C SER A 3 12.69 -12.62 22.83
N LEU A 4 11.38 -12.33 22.94
CA LEU A 4 10.38 -12.71 21.95
C LEU A 4 10.60 -11.84 20.71
N ARG A 5 11.56 -12.25 19.87
CA ARG A 5 11.69 -11.74 18.51
C ARG A 5 10.47 -12.22 17.74
N ASN A 6 9.52 -11.31 17.62
CA ASN A 6 8.23 -11.46 16.98
C ASN A 6 8.40 -11.99 15.55
N GLN A 7 8.30 -13.30 15.40
CA GLN A 7 8.11 -13.98 14.13
C GLN A 7 6.62 -13.87 13.77
N HIS A 8 6.24 -12.79 13.11
CA HIS A 8 5.07 -12.73 12.24
C HIS A 8 5.54 -12.40 10.84
N GLN A 9 5.17 -13.06 9.75
CA GLN A 9 4.50 -14.33 9.50
C GLN A 9 4.56 -14.42 7.97
N SER A 10 5.14 -15.50 7.47
CA SER A 10 4.73 -16.24 6.27
C SER A 10 4.06 -15.47 5.13
N GLY A 11 4.77 -15.33 4.01
CA GLY A 11 4.17 -15.07 2.69
C GLY A 11 3.18 -16.19 2.32
N GLY A 12 1.90 -15.87 2.38
CA GLY A 12 0.87 -16.55 1.59
C GLY A 12 0.58 -15.71 0.34
N PRO A 13 0.00 -16.29 -0.73
CA PRO A 13 -0.44 -15.50 -1.87
C PRO A 13 -1.47 -14.50 -1.34
N ILE A 14 -1.11 -13.22 -1.32
CA ILE A 14 -2.02 -12.13 -1.01
C ILE A 14 -3.02 -12.16 -2.15
N ALA A 15 -4.11 -12.91 -1.98
CA ALA A 15 -5.28 -12.76 -2.82
C ALA A 15 -5.80 -11.36 -2.51
N LEU A 16 -5.29 -10.38 -3.25
CA LEU A 16 -5.89 -9.07 -3.39
C LEU A 16 -7.39 -9.31 -3.54
N SER A 17 -8.18 -8.83 -2.59
CA SER A 17 -9.61 -8.67 -2.84
C SER A 17 -9.74 -7.89 -4.15
N VAL A 18 -10.65 -8.32 -5.03
CA VAL A 18 -10.90 -7.74 -6.38
C VAL A 18 -10.98 -6.21 -6.37
N ASP A 19 -11.33 -5.61 -5.23
CA ASP A 19 -11.41 -4.16 -5.04
C ASP A 19 -10.06 -3.41 -4.96
N ALA A 20 -8.94 -4.09 -4.72
CA ALA A 20 -7.61 -3.47 -4.64
C ALA A 20 -6.88 -3.41 -6.00
N GLU A 21 -7.37 -4.15 -6.98
CA GLU A 21 -6.82 -4.24 -8.34
C GLU A 21 -6.64 -2.88 -9.04
N PRO A 22 -7.61 -1.93 -9.01
CA PRO A 22 -7.42 -0.63 -9.66
C PRO A 22 -6.35 0.24 -8.97
N ILE A 23 -6.18 0.15 -7.64
CA ILE A 23 -5.12 0.89 -6.93
C ILE A 23 -3.75 0.30 -7.23
N VAL A 24 -3.66 -1.02 -7.34
CA VAL A 24 -2.41 -1.68 -7.73
C VAL A 24 -2.00 -1.24 -9.13
N GLN A 25 -2.95 -1.21 -10.07
CA GLN A 25 -2.69 -0.74 -11.43
C GLN A 25 -2.22 0.72 -11.47
N HIS A 26 -2.92 1.62 -10.75
CA HIS A 26 -2.52 3.02 -10.67
C HIS A 26 -1.14 3.17 -10.01
N ALA A 27 -0.83 2.38 -8.97
CA ALA A 27 0.50 2.38 -8.37
C ALA A 27 1.58 1.92 -9.36
N ILE A 28 1.30 0.91 -10.19
CA ILE A 28 2.23 0.47 -11.25
C ILE A 28 2.50 1.61 -12.24
N GLU A 29 1.46 2.36 -12.63
CA GLU A 29 1.57 3.50 -13.54
C GLU A 29 2.37 4.65 -12.91
N ALA A 30 2.05 5.02 -11.67
CA ALA A 30 2.74 6.07 -10.93
C ALA A 30 4.24 5.76 -10.69
N PHE A 31 4.58 4.52 -10.38
CA PHE A 31 5.97 4.10 -10.11
C PHE A 31 6.73 3.57 -11.33
N GLY A 32 6.03 3.28 -12.42
CA GLY A 32 6.57 2.65 -13.64
C GLY A 32 7.12 1.24 -13.43
N SER A 33 6.80 0.59 -12.31
CA SER A 33 7.33 -0.73 -11.95
C SER A 33 6.44 -1.40 -10.91
N GLU A 34 6.03 -2.63 -11.21
CA GLU A 34 5.24 -3.46 -10.30
C GLU A 34 5.94 -3.73 -8.97
N GLU A 35 7.24 -4.00 -8.99
CA GLU A 35 8.02 -4.20 -7.76
C GLU A 35 7.99 -2.96 -6.85
N LYS A 36 8.15 -1.77 -7.44
CA LYS A 36 8.10 -0.50 -6.69
C LYS A 36 6.70 -0.19 -6.17
N ALA A 37 5.68 -0.46 -6.98
CA ALA A 37 4.28 -0.27 -6.61
C ALA A 37 3.93 -1.13 -5.39
N TRP A 38 4.23 -2.43 -5.44
CA TRP A 38 4.03 -3.34 -4.32
C TRP A 38 4.82 -2.94 -3.08
N HIS A 39 6.09 -2.57 -3.27
CA HIS A 39 6.91 -2.10 -2.17
C HIS A 39 6.31 -0.86 -1.50
N TRP A 40 5.67 0.04 -2.23
CA TRP A 40 4.97 1.19 -1.64
C TRP A 40 3.66 0.79 -0.96
N LEU A 41 2.85 -0.06 -1.60
CA LEU A 41 1.55 -0.52 -1.09
C LEU A 41 1.64 -1.34 0.19
N GLU A 42 2.73 -2.09 0.37
CA GLU A 42 3.01 -2.90 1.56
C GLU A 42 3.82 -2.17 2.62
N ARG A 43 4.30 -0.96 2.31
CA ARG A 43 5.08 -0.17 3.26
C ARG A 43 4.16 0.63 4.18
N ALA A 44 4.42 0.51 5.47
CA ALA A 44 3.81 1.37 6.48
C ALA A 44 4.13 2.84 6.16
N ASN A 45 3.10 3.65 5.98
CA ASN A 45 3.24 5.07 5.67
C ASN A 45 2.67 5.91 6.81
N PRO A 46 3.43 6.88 7.36
CA PRO A 46 2.92 7.83 8.35
C PRO A 46 1.67 8.59 7.90
N LEU A 47 1.46 8.78 6.59
CA LEU A 47 0.25 9.39 6.04
C LEU A 47 -1.02 8.58 6.29
N PHE A 48 -0.88 7.27 6.49
CA PHE A 48 -1.97 6.33 6.75
C PHE A 48 -1.97 5.85 8.22
N ASP A 49 -1.59 6.74 9.15
CA ASP A 49 -1.43 6.43 10.58
C ASP A 49 -0.44 5.27 10.86
N GLY A 50 0.57 5.11 10.00
CA GLY A 50 1.55 4.02 10.08
C GLY A 50 1.03 2.67 9.57
N ASN A 51 -0.17 2.63 8.99
CA ASN A 51 -0.67 1.46 8.28
C ASN A 51 -0.14 1.38 6.85
N THR A 52 -0.32 0.22 6.23
CA THR A 52 -0.01 0.03 4.81
C THR A 52 -1.20 0.48 3.95
N PRO A 53 -0.98 1.09 2.77
CA PRO A 53 -2.04 1.46 1.84
C PRO A 53 -3.02 0.30 1.57
N ILE A 54 -2.49 -0.89 1.30
CA ILE A 54 -3.33 -2.08 1.07
C ILE A 54 -4.10 -2.54 2.33
N GLY A 55 -3.53 -2.32 3.51
CA GLY A 55 -4.13 -2.67 4.79
C GLY A 55 -5.32 -1.78 5.14
N ILE A 56 -5.20 -0.46 4.88
CA ILE A 56 -6.30 0.48 5.11
C ILE A 56 -7.41 0.27 4.09
N LEU A 57 -7.11 0.01 2.82
CA LEU A 57 -8.12 -0.22 1.78
C LEU A 57 -8.97 -1.48 2.03
N ARG A 58 -8.38 -2.49 2.68
CA ARG A 58 -9.11 -3.69 3.14
C ARG A 58 -10.04 -3.42 4.31
N THR A 59 -9.75 -2.40 5.12
CA THR A 59 -10.47 -2.11 6.36
C THR A 59 -11.52 -1.03 6.14
N ASP A 60 -11.21 -0.03 5.31
CA ASP A 60 -12.02 1.14 5.06
C ASP A 60 -11.91 1.56 3.59
N ARG A 61 -13.01 1.38 2.85
CA ARG A 61 -13.09 1.76 1.44
C ARG A 61 -13.17 3.28 1.24
N SER A 62 -13.54 4.05 2.28
CA SER A 62 -13.56 5.51 2.17
C SER A 62 -12.16 6.11 2.00
N GLN A 63 -11.12 5.35 2.36
CA GLN A 63 -9.73 5.75 2.17
C GLN A 63 -9.22 5.52 0.74
N TYR A 64 -10.05 4.98 -0.16
CA TYR A 64 -9.70 4.74 -1.55
C TYR A 64 -9.26 6.03 -2.25
N GLU A 65 -10.08 7.08 -2.21
CA GLU A 65 -9.76 8.36 -2.85
C GLU A 65 -8.49 8.98 -2.27
N PHE A 66 -8.25 8.81 -0.97
CA PHE A 66 -7.04 9.33 -0.32
C PHE A 66 -5.76 8.61 -0.78
N VAL A 67 -5.80 7.29 -0.96
CA VAL A 67 -4.67 6.53 -1.50
C VAL A 67 -4.46 6.85 -2.99
N ASP A 68 -5.54 6.97 -3.75
CA ASP A 68 -5.53 7.29 -5.17
C ASP A 68 -4.92 8.68 -5.43
N ASP A 69 -5.37 9.70 -4.68
CA ASP A 69 -4.82 11.06 -4.73
C ASP A 69 -3.32 11.08 -4.44
N GLU A 70 -2.86 10.27 -3.48
CA GLU A 70 -1.44 10.19 -3.14
C GLU A 70 -0.62 9.54 -4.26
N LEU A 71 -1.17 8.55 -4.97
CA LEU A 71 -0.54 7.98 -6.16
C LEU A 71 -0.46 8.99 -7.31
N THR A 72 -1.52 9.77 -7.54
CA THR A 72 -1.51 10.84 -8.55
C THR A 72 -0.46 11.91 -8.25
N LYS A 73 -0.27 12.29 -6.98
CA LYS A 73 0.82 13.22 -6.60
C LYS A 73 2.19 12.64 -6.92
N ILE A 74 2.40 11.35 -6.65
CA ILE A 74 3.65 10.65 -6.94
C ILE A 74 3.89 10.58 -8.44
N GLU A 75 2.86 10.25 -9.24
CA GLU A 75 2.92 10.24 -10.70
C GLU A 75 3.35 11.60 -11.26
N HIS A 76 2.80 12.69 -10.74
CA HIS A 76 3.15 14.05 -11.14
C HIS A 76 4.45 14.58 -10.49
N GLY A 77 5.08 13.82 -9.59
CA GLY A 77 6.28 14.24 -8.86
C GLY A 77 6.07 15.42 -7.91
N VAL A 78 4.83 15.63 -7.46
CA VAL A 78 4.46 16.72 -6.54
C VAL A 78 4.63 16.23 -5.11
N PHE A 79 5.76 16.58 -4.49
CA PHE A 79 5.97 16.44 -3.05
C PHE A 79 5.73 17.82 -2.41
N SER A 80 4.72 17.96 -1.55
CA SER A 80 4.56 19.15 -0.69
C SER A 80 5.19 18.94 0.68
#